data_AF-A0A7J8BYZ4-F1
#
_entry.id   AF-A0A7J8BYZ4-F1
#
_cell.length_a   1.000
_cell.length_b   1.000
_cell.length_c   1.000
_cell.angle_alpha   90.00
_cell.angle_beta   90.00
_cell.angle_gamma   90.00
#
_symmetry.space_group_name_H-M   'P 1'
#
loop_
_entity.id
_entity.type
_entity.pdbx_description
1 polymer ?
#
loop_
_entity_poly.entity_id
_entity_poly.type
_entity_poly.pdbx_seq_one_letter_code
_entity_poly.pdbx_strand_id
1 'polypeptide(L)'
;MPKGKGSLPPQHGLELLTVYAWEQGGQDPQFNMAQGFRTVLELVTQYRQLCVYWTVNYSWEDESIKDFLKLQLQKPRAEFLPRSDTLSS
;
A
#
# COMPACT_ATOMS: atom_id res chain seq x y z
N MET A 1 23.06 23.23 2.50
CA MET A 1 22.69 22.06 3.33
C MET A 1 21.71 21.21 2.54
N PRO A 2 21.95 19.91 2.30
CA PRO A 2 21.08 19.13 1.43
C PRO A 2 19.73 18.89 2.11
N LYS A 3 18.66 19.37 1.47
CA LYS A 3 17.26 19.00 1.71
C LYS A 3 17.01 17.67 0.99
N GLY A 4 16.65 16.63 1.72
CA GLY A 4 16.33 15.34 1.09
C GLY A 4 16.35 14.16 2.03
N LYS A 5 15.73 14.26 3.20
CA LYS A 5 15.26 13.05 3.89
C LYS A 5 13.97 12.66 3.18
N GLY A 6 14.03 11.72 2.24
CA GLY A 6 12.82 11.13 1.68
C GLY A 6 12.00 10.59 2.84
N SER A 7 10.82 11.16 3.08
CA SER A 7 9.93 10.67 4.13
C SER A 7 9.68 9.20 3.87
N LEU A 8 10.06 8.34 4.81
CA LEU A 8 9.71 6.94 4.77
C LEU A 8 8.18 6.85 4.70
N PRO A 9 7.63 5.86 3.97
CA PRO A 9 6.20 5.63 3.99
C PRO A 9 5.74 5.47 5.44
N PRO A 10 4.52 5.92 5.78
CA PRO A 10 3.95 5.71 7.11
C PRO A 10 4.10 4.24 7.51
N GLN A 11 4.37 3.96 8.78
CA GLN A 11 4.58 2.59 9.28
C GLN A 11 3.45 1.64 8.85
N HIS A 12 2.21 2.13 8.86
CA HIS A 12 1.02 1.40 8.39
C HIS A 12 1.11 0.97 6.91
N GLY A 13 1.74 1.77 6.05
CA GLY A 13 1.94 1.42 4.64
C GLY A 13 2.89 0.25 4.44
N LEU A 14 3.92 0.13 5.29
CA LEU A 14 4.85 -1.02 5.25
C LEU A 14 4.20 -2.30 5.76
N GLU A 15 3.36 -2.20 6.79
CA GLU A 15 2.57 -3.33 7.30
C GLU A 15 1.65 -3.88 6.21
N LEU A 16 0.92 -3.01 5.51
CA LEU A 16 0.07 -3.38 4.37
C LEU A 16 0.87 -3.97 3.20
N LEU A 17 2.03 -3.40 2.88
CA LEU A 17 2.92 -3.96 1.85
C LEU A 17 3.43 -5.34 2.22
N THR A 18 3.64 -5.60 3.50
CA THR A 18 4.06 -6.92 3.99
C THR A 18 2.95 -7.94 3.84
N VAL A 19 1.70 -7.58 4.20
CA VAL A 19 0.52 -8.42 3.96
C VAL A 19 0.38 -8.70 2.47
N TYR A 20 0.48 -7.68 1.62
CA TYR A 20 0.42 -7.84 0.17
C TYR A 20 1.50 -8.78 -0.36
N ALA A 21 2.75 -8.61 0.06
CA ALA A 21 3.86 -9.47 -0.36
C ALA A 21 3.63 -10.94 0.01
N TRP A 22 3.09 -11.20 1.20
CA TRP A 22 2.75 -12.54 1.64
C TRP A 22 1.57 -13.13 0.87
N GLU A 23 0.55 -12.32 0.58
CA GLU A 23 -0.60 -12.75 -0.22
C GLU A 23 -0.23 -13.11 -1.66
N GLN A 24 0.59 -12.28 -2.32
CA GLN A 24 1.12 -12.58 -3.65
C GLN A 24 2.08 -13.77 -3.65
N GLY A 25 2.75 -14.02 -2.51
CA GLY A 25 3.69 -15.13 -2.32
C GLY A 25 3.04 -16.50 -2.06
N GLY A 26 1.72 -16.60 -2.10
CA GLY A 26 0.98 -17.86 -1.97
C GLY A 26 0.31 -18.10 -0.62
N GLN A 27 0.30 -17.11 0.29
CA GLN A 27 -0.41 -17.17 1.58
C GLN A 27 -0.01 -18.38 2.46
N ASP A 28 1.20 -18.91 2.26
CA ASP A 28 1.67 -20.07 3.00
C ASP A 28 2.07 -19.66 4.43
N PRO A 29 1.52 -20.29 5.49
CA PRO A 29 1.98 -20.06 6.86
C PRO A 29 3.44 -20.52 7.10
N GLN A 30 3.98 -21.41 6.27
CA GLN A 30 5.37 -21.89 6.32
C GLN A 30 6.23 -21.25 5.22
N PHE A 31 6.26 -19.91 5.17
CA PHE A 31 7.10 -19.18 4.23
C PHE A 31 8.51 -18.92 4.77
N ASN A 32 9.47 -18.74 3.85
CA ASN A 32 10.83 -18.34 4.23
C ASN A 32 10.87 -16.84 4.57
N MET A 33 11.18 -16.52 5.83
CA MET A 33 11.22 -15.14 6.33
C MET A 33 12.22 -14.25 5.57
N ALA A 34 13.40 -14.77 5.20
CA ALA A 34 14.40 -13.99 4.48
C ALA A 34 13.94 -13.65 3.05
N GLN A 35 13.25 -14.58 2.39
CA GLN A 35 12.63 -14.31 1.10
C GLN A 35 11.50 -13.28 1.22
N GLY A 36 10.61 -13.44 2.22
CA GLY A 36 9.53 -12.47 2.47
C GLY A 36 10.06 -11.06 2.73
N PHE A 37 11.09 -10.94 3.56
CA PHE A 37 11.73 -9.65 3.85
C PHE A 37 12.35 -9.02 2.59
N ARG A 38 13.04 -9.81 1.77
CA ARG A 38 13.59 -9.35 0.49
C ARG A 38 12.49 -8.84 -0.45
N THR A 39 11.39 -9.57 -0.58
CA THR A 39 10.26 -9.18 -1.43
C THR A 39 9.67 -7.83 -0.98
N VAL A 40 9.49 -7.63 0.33
CA VAL A 40 9.01 -6.35 0.87
C VAL A 40 9.98 -5.21 0.52
N LEU A 41 11.29 -5.42 0.66
CA LEU A 41 12.27 -4.41 0.27
C LEU A 41 12.23 -4.09 -1.23
N GLU A 42 12.14 -5.10 -2.08
CA GLU A 42 12.01 -4.92 -3.54
C GLU A 42 10.75 -4.10 -3.88
N LEU A 43 9.61 -4.38 -3.23
CA LEU A 43 8.39 -3.58 -3.36
C LEU A 43 8.61 -2.13 -2.92
N VAL A 44 9.24 -1.90 -1.76
CA VAL A 44 9.54 -0.54 -1.27
C VAL A 44 10.42 0.24 -2.26
N THR A 45 11.36 -0.41 -2.96
CA THR A 45 12.12 0.29 -4.02
C THR A 45 11.26 0.76 -5.19
N GLN A 46 10.14 0.08 -5.45
CA GLN A 46 9.21 0.36 -6.54
C GLN A 46 7.97 1.14 -6.08
N TYR A 47 8.01 1.78 -4.90
CA TYR A 47 6.86 2.49 -4.30
C TYR A 47 6.12 3.46 -5.22
N ARG A 48 6.81 4.10 -6.17
CA ARG A 48 6.20 5.04 -7.13
C ARG A 48 5.27 4.35 -8.14
N GLN A 49 5.50 3.07 -8.40
CA GLN A 49 4.73 2.24 -9.33
C GLN A 49 3.77 1.30 -8.61
N LEU A 50 3.79 1.24 -7.29
CA LEU A 50 2.91 0.39 -6.51
C LEU A 50 1.51 0.98 -6.43
N CYS A 51 0.52 0.11 -6.66
CA CYS A 51 -0.89 0.40 -6.49
C CYS A 51 -1.55 -0.85 -5.94
N VAL A 52 -1.70 -0.86 -4.62
CA VAL A 52 -2.22 -1.99 -3.87
C VAL A 52 -3.57 -1.57 -3.31
N TYR A 53 -4.59 -2.40 -3.54
CA TYR A 53 -5.93 -2.22 -2.99
C TYR A 53 -6.54 -3.59 -2.72
N TRP A 54 -7.42 -3.65 -1.72
CA TRP A 54 -8.17 -4.86 -1.37
C TRP A 54 -9.66 -4.63 -1.61
N THR A 55 -10.33 -5.64 -2.15
CA THR A 55 -11.79 -5.61 -2.39
C THR A 55 -12.53 -6.59 -1.49
N VAL A 56 -11.87 -7.14 -0.46
CA VAL A 56 -12.46 -8.15 0.44
C VAL A 56 -13.64 -7.58 1.22
N ASN A 57 -13.55 -6.31 1.64
CA ASN A 57 -14.59 -5.63 2.42
C ASN A 57 -15.51 -4.74 1.56
N TYR A 58 -15.30 -4.71 0.24
CA TYR A 58 -15.95 -3.77 -0.67
C TYR A 58 -16.32 -4.48 -1.98
N SER A 59 -17.62 -4.66 -2.23
CA SER A 59 -18.11 -5.27 -3.45
C SER A 59 -18.17 -4.25 -4.60
N TRP A 60 -17.83 -4.69 -5.81
CA TRP A 60 -17.97 -3.90 -7.04
C TRP A 60 -19.44 -3.71 -7.48
N GLU A 61 -20.37 -4.35 -6.78
CA GLU A 61 -21.81 -4.27 -7.00
C GLU A 61 -22.39 -2.91 -6.61
N ASP A 62 -21.73 -2.18 -5.71
CA ASP A 62 -22.09 -0.81 -5.36
C ASP A 62 -21.38 0.17 -6.32
N GLU A 63 -22.16 0.81 -7.19
CA GLU A 63 -21.65 1.79 -8.16
C GLU A 63 -20.91 2.95 -7.46
N SER A 64 -21.33 3.34 -6.26
CA SER A 64 -20.69 4.44 -5.52
C SER A 64 -19.28 4.06 -5.05
N ILE A 65 -19.09 2.82 -4.62
CA ILE A 65 -17.79 2.28 -4.19
C ILE A 65 -16.88 2.11 -5.41
N LYS A 66 -17.43 1.63 -6.53
CA LYS A 66 -16.69 1.48 -7.78
C LYS A 66 -16.17 2.81 -8.31
N ASP A 67 -16.99 3.85 -8.31
CA ASP A 67 -16.59 5.17 -8.78
C ASP A 67 -15.62 5.86 -7.81
N PHE A 68 -15.80 5.66 -6.50
CA PHE A 68 -14.81 6.08 -5.51
C PHE A 68 -13.44 5.42 -5.73
N LEU A 69 -13.40 4.10 -5.94
CA LEU A 69 -12.15 3.38 -6.19
C LEU A 69 -11.48 3.86 -7.48
N LYS A 70 -12.22 4.06 -8.58
CA LYS A 70 -11.67 4.62 -9.82
C LYS A 70 -11.02 5.99 -9.59
N LEU A 71 -11.68 6.86 -8.83
CA LEU A 71 -11.14 8.18 -8.50
C LEU A 71 -9.86 8.09 -7.67
N GLN A 72 -9.76 7.15 -6.72
CA GLN A 72 -8.53 6.95 -5.94
C GLN A 72 -7.39 6.37 -6.79
N LEU A 73 -7.69 5.43 -7.68
CA LEU A 73 -6.70 4.78 -8.54
C LEU A 73 -6.11 5.73 -9.61
N GLN A 74 -6.84 6.77 -10.00
CA GLN A 74 -6.38 7.79 -10.93
C GLN A 74 -5.50 8.88 -10.28
N LYS A 75 -5.41 8.93 -8.94
CA LYS A 75 -4.57 9.92 -8.27
C LYS A 75 -3.09 9.66 -8.51
N PRO A 76 -2.27 10.72 -8.66
CA PRO A 76 -0.83 10.56 -8.79
C PRO A 76 -0.24 9.87 -7.56
N ARG A 77 0.43 8.73 -7.79
CA ARG A 77 0.98 7.82 -6.75
C ARG A 77 2.08 8.44 -5.87
N ALA A 78 2.50 9.67 -6.16
CA ALA A 78 3.43 10.42 -5.32
C ALA A 78 2.80 10.92 -4.00
N GLU A 79 1.48 10.77 -3.83
CA GLU A 79 0.73 11.27 -2.67
C GLU A 79 0.32 10.17 -1.70
N PHE A 80 1.15 9.15 -1.45
CA PHE A 80 0.98 8.21 -0.32
C PHE A 80 1.14 8.89 1.07
N LEU A 81 0.94 10.21 1.17
CA LEU A 81 0.68 10.88 2.44
C LEU A 81 -0.79 10.65 2.78
N PRO A 82 -1.10 9.99 3.91
CA PRO A 82 -2.48 9.74 4.26
C PRO A 82 -3.17 11.08 4.53
N ARG A 83 -4.31 11.29 3.86
CA ARG A 83 -5.35 12.23 4.32
C ARG A 83 -6.05 11.62 5.54
N SER A 84 -5.28 11.34 6.60
CA SER A 84 -5.78 10.81 7.87
C SER A 84 -5.24 11.62 9.05
N ASP A 85 -5.17 12.94 8.90
CA ASP A 85 -5.00 13.88 10.02
C ASP A 85 -6.06 14.99 9.94
N THR A 86 -7.33 14.62 9.76
CA THR A 86 -8.44 15.57 9.92
C THR A 86 -9.60 14.97 10.71
N LEU A 87 -9.34 14.50 11.93
CA LEU A 87 -10.33 14.47 13.02
C LEU A 87 -9.58 14.49 14.36
N SER A 88 -9.08 15.66 14.75
CA SER A 88 -8.88 16.00 16.16
C SER A 88 -9.61 17.31 16.39
N SER A 89 -10.66 17.21 17.22
CA SER A 89 -11.51 18.30 17.68
C SER A 89 -10.78 19.25 18.62
#